data_AF-A0A1B3ZDX2-F1
#
_entry.id   AF-A0A1B3ZDX2-F1
#
_cell.length_a   1.000
_cell.length_b   1.000
_cell.length_c   1.000
_cell.angle_alpha   90.00
_cell.angle_beta   90.00
_cell.angle_gamma   90.00
#
_symmetry.space_group_name_H-M   'P 1'
#
loop_
_entity.id
_entity.type
_entity.pdbx_description
1 polymer ?
#
loop_
_entity_poly.entity_id
_entity_poly.type
_entity_poly.pdbx_seq_one_letter_code
_entity_poly.pdbx_strand_id
1 'polypeptide(L)' 'MAHERSTLVRSCENIGYCEERARREWTAAETATAPEAAAAHRLLAVQYDVEAHDMLKQLATKI' A
#
# COMPACT_ATOMS: atom_id res chain seq x y z
N MET A 1 20.26 -5.96 17.29
CA MET A 1 19.18 -6.08 18.30
C MET A 1 18.23 -4.87 18.37
N ALA A 2 18.62 -3.68 18.86
CA ALA A 2 17.66 -2.55 19.00
C ALA A 2 17.31 -1.84 17.67
N HIS A 3 18.28 -1.71 16.74
CA HIS A 3 18.07 -1.09 15.43
C HIS A 3 17.15 -1.92 14.50
N GLU A 4 17.30 -3.25 14.51
CA GLU A 4 16.52 -4.14 13.64
C GLU A 4 15.02 -4.17 14.02
N ARG A 5 14.72 -4.14 15.33
CA ARG A 5 13.34 -4.00 15.81
C ARG A 5 12.69 -2.69 15.38
N SER A 6 13.44 -1.59 15.38
CA SER A 6 12.92 -0.28 14.94
C SER A 6 12.65 -0.26 13.42
N THR A 7 13.49 -0.91 12.62
CA THR A 7 13.28 -1.00 11.16
C THR A 7 12.12 -1.92 10.77
N LEU A 8 11.89 -2.99 11.54
CA LEU A 8 10.78 -3.92 11.33
C LEU A 8 9.43 -3.25 11.58
N VAL A 9 9.28 -2.58 12.74
CA VAL A 9 8.04 -1.86 13.10
C VAL A 9 7.69 -0.81 12.06
N ARG A 10 8.67 0.00 11.63
CA ARG A 10 8.48 1.00 10.57
C ARG A 10 8.09 0.38 9.22
N SER A 11 8.63 -0.80 8.89
CA SER A 11 8.28 -1.50 7.65
C SER A 11 6.83 -2.00 7.70
N CYS A 12 6.39 -2.55 8.84
CA CYS A 12 5.00 -2.98 9.03
C CYS A 12 4.01 -1.79 9.00
N GLU A 13 4.36 -0.66 9.61
CA GLU A 13 3.54 0.57 9.55
C GLU A 13 3.38 1.08 8.11
N ASN A 14 4.47 1.07 7.33
CA ASN A 14 4.43 1.48 5.93
C ASN A 14 3.61 0.51 5.06
N ILE A 15 3.69 -0.79 5.30
CA ILE A 15 2.85 -1.80 4.61
C ILE A 15 1.37 -1.54 4.92
N GLY A 16 1.01 -1.41 6.20
CA GLY A 16 -0.38 -1.16 6.60
C GLY A 16 -0.92 0.16 6.05
N TYR A 17 -0.08 1.19 5.95
CA TYR A 17 -0.43 2.43 5.27
C TYR A 17 -0.77 2.22 3.80
N CYS A 18 0.08 1.52 3.04
CA CYS A 18 -0.16 1.25 1.62
C CYS A 18 -1.45 0.44 1.43
N GLU A 19 -1.67 -0.63 2.19
CA GLU A 19 -2.90 -1.43 2.11
C GLU A 19 -4.17 -0.62 2.41
N GLU A 20 -4.12 0.25 3.43
CA GLU A 20 -5.25 1.14 3.75
C GLU A 20 -5.51 2.17 2.65
N ARG A 21 -4.46 2.73 2.06
CA ARG A 21 -4.60 3.65 0.94
C ARG A 21 -5.18 2.94 -0.28
N ALA A 22 -4.71 1.74 -0.62
CA ALA A 22 -5.26 0.94 -1.72
C ALA A 22 -6.77 0.71 -1.56
N ARG A 23 -7.23 0.31 -0.36
CA ARG A 23 -8.66 0.16 -0.07
C ARG A 23 -9.45 1.45 -0.28
N ARG A 24 -8.94 2.58 0.22
CA ARG A 24 -9.60 3.88 0.07
C ARG A 24 -9.70 4.29 -1.40
N GLU A 25 -8.66 4.07 -2.18
CA GLU A 25 -8.67 4.38 -3.60
C GLU A 25 -9.63 3.46 -4.38
N TRP A 26 -9.76 2.18 -4.01
CA TRP A 26 -10.82 1.32 -4.56
C TRP A 26 -12.22 1.84 -4.27
N THR A 27 -12.51 2.22 -3.02
CA THR A 27 -13.81 2.84 -2.65
C THR A 27 -14.04 4.17 -3.38
N ALA A 28 -13.00 5.00 -3.54
CA ALA A 28 -13.10 6.23 -4.30
C ALA A 28 -13.42 5.96 -5.79
N ALA A 29 -12.82 4.93 -6.38
CA ALA A 29 -13.11 4.53 -7.75
C ALA A 29 -14.55 4.04 -7.95
N GLU A 30 -15.13 3.35 -6.95
CA GLU A 30 -16.52 2.87 -6.98
C GLU A 30 -17.54 4.00 -6.85
N THR A 31 -17.18 5.08 -6.14
CA THR A 31 -18.05 6.24 -5.89
C THR A 31 -17.84 7.37 -6.89
N ALA A 32 -16.79 7.31 -7.71
CA ALA A 32 -16.48 8.32 -8.71
C ALA A 32 -17.53 8.35 -9.83
N THR A 33 -18.02 9.55 -10.12
CA THR A 33 -19.04 9.79 -11.15
C THR A 33 -18.45 9.97 -12.55
N ALA A 34 -17.17 10.34 -12.65
CA ALA A 34 -16.44 10.48 -13.91
C ALA A 34 -15.59 9.21 -14.20
N PRO A 35 -15.70 8.60 -15.39
CA PRO A 35 -14.92 7.40 -15.75
C PRO A 35 -13.40 7.60 -15.63
N GLU A 36 -12.89 8.77 -16.00
CA GLU A 36 -11.47 9.10 -15.93
C GLU A 36 -10.99 9.19 -14.48
N ALA A 37 -11.81 9.76 -13.58
CA ALA A 37 -11.52 9.81 -12.16
C ALA A 37 -11.54 8.40 -11.55
N ALA A 38 -12.53 7.57 -11.91
CA ALA A 38 -12.58 6.18 -11.49
C ALA A 38 -11.32 5.42 -11.94
N ALA A 39 -10.89 5.59 -13.19
CA ALA A 39 -9.66 4.97 -13.70
C ALA A 39 -8.41 5.42 -12.95
N ALA A 40 -8.28 6.71 -12.64
CA ALA A 40 -7.16 7.25 -11.87
C ALA A 40 -7.10 6.65 -10.46
N HIS A 41 -8.23 6.55 -9.76
CA HIS A 41 -8.32 5.92 -8.44
C HIS A 41 -7.93 4.43 -8.50
N ARG A 42 -8.39 3.68 -9.51
CA ARG A 42 -7.98 2.27 -9.68
C ARG A 42 -6.48 2.12 -9.90
N LEU A 43 -5.87 3.01 -10.68
CA LEU A 43 -4.43 3.01 -10.91
C LEU A 43 -3.67 3.25 -9.60
N LEU A 44 -4.09 4.23 -8.81
CA LEU A 44 -3.49 4.52 -7.50
C LEU A 44 -3.66 3.33 -6.53
N ALA A 45 -4.83 2.69 -6.53
CA ALA A 45 -5.08 1.53 -5.68
C ALA A 45 -4.09 0.38 -5.98
N VAL A 46 -3.93 0.05 -7.27
CA VAL A 46 -2.96 -0.96 -7.72
C VAL A 46 -1.53 -0.58 -7.38
N GLN A 47 -1.16 0.71 -7.53
CA GLN A 47 0.17 1.19 -7.18
C GLN A 47 0.48 0.95 -5.70
N TYR A 48 -0.46 1.28 -4.81
CA TYR A 48 -0.31 1.05 -3.37
C TYR A 48 -0.25 -0.44 -3.03
N ASP A 49 -1.06 -1.29 -3.66
CA ASP A 49 -1.01 -2.75 -3.47
C ASP A 49 0.36 -3.33 -3.87
N VAL A 50 0.91 -2.89 -5.01
CA VAL A 50 2.24 -3.29 -5.47
C VAL A 50 3.32 -2.85 -4.48
N GLU A 51 3.25 -1.62 -3.99
CA GLU A 51 4.20 -1.10 -3.00
C GLU A 51 4.15 -1.91 -1.69
N ALA A 52 2.96 -2.24 -1.18
CA ALA A 52 2.80 -3.09 -0.01
C ALA A 52 3.42 -4.48 -0.22
N HIS A 53 3.13 -5.10 -1.37
CA HIS A 53 3.72 -6.39 -1.76
C HIS A 53 5.24 -6.35 -1.86
N ASP A 54 5.82 -5.30 -2.44
CA ASP A 54 7.28 -5.19 -2.56
C ASP A 54 7.95 -4.95 -1.21
N MET A 55 7.32 -4.18 -0.31
CA MET A 55 7.79 -4.05 1.07
C MET A 55 7.72 -5.39 1.82
N LEU A 56 6.67 -6.18 1.64
CA LEU A 56 6.55 -7.53 2.20
C LEU A 56 7.64 -8.47 1.69
N LYS A 57 7.94 -8.46 0.38
CA LYS A 57 9.04 -9.25 -0.19
C LYS A 57 10.38 -8.83 0.40
N GLN A 58 10.65 -7.53 0.49
CA GLN A 58 11.88 -7.02 1.09
C GLN A 58 12.01 -7.44 2.54
N LEU A 59 10.90 -7.46 3.28
CA LEU A 59 10.90 -7.91 4.66
C LEU A 59 11.19 -9.41 4.76
N ALA A 60 10.55 -10.23 3.93
CA ALA A 60 10.77 -11.67 3.87
C ALA A 60 12.23 -12.02 3.51
N THR A 61 12.90 -11.23 2.67
CA THR A 61 14.32 -11.44 2.33
C THR A 61 15.31 -11.01 3.42
N LYS A 62 14.85 -10.27 4.44
CA LYS A 62 15.68 -9.74 5.54
C LYS A 62 15.59 -10.57 6.83
N ILE A 63 14.66 -11.54 6.87
CA ILE A 63 14.46 -12.48 7.99
C ILE A 63 15.17 -13.79 7.65
#